data_AF-A0A5J4THR8-F1
#
_entry.id   AF-A0A5J4THR8-F1
#
_cell.length_a   1.000
_cell.length_b   1.000
_cell.length_c   1.000
_cell.angle_alpha   90.00
_cell.angle_beta   90.00
_cell.angle_gamma   90.00
#
_symmetry.space_group_name_H-M   'P 1'
#
loop_
_entity.id
_entity.type
_entity.pdbx_description
1 polymer ?
#
loop_
_entity_poly.entity_id
_entity_poly.type
_entity_poly.pdbx_seq_one_letter_code
_entity_poly.pdbx_strand_id
1 'polypeptide(L)'
;MMIGISEIFCSQKERYELQFSATSYGMQVYSLLMCGIVVIGWNLMSPSTLAVAINAGFTFSFVGTFIIQYNVELETRMTSYQRIRFQTINLPQELSYVKNRIKSISQINNLSTVSKCQAVLKQEMQITQYDLNPQVRIYEDREIIPGCNWPETGRIQFKNVTFRQRHGLPFVLKDVSFDLLGGEKIGV
;
A
#
# COMPACT_ATOMS: atom_id res chain seq x y z
N MET A 1 -15.70 11.33 -15.97
CA MET A 1 -15.74 11.66 -14.52
C MET A 1 -17.05 11.21 -13.87
N MET A 2 -18.22 11.38 -14.52
CA MET A 2 -19.52 10.91 -13.98
C MET A 2 -19.68 9.37 -13.89
N ILE A 3 -18.99 8.60 -14.75
CA ILE A 3 -19.03 7.12 -14.73
C ILE A 3 -18.42 6.54 -13.44
N GLY A 4 -17.41 7.20 -12.87
CA GLY A 4 -16.79 6.72 -11.63
C GLY A 4 -17.65 6.96 -10.38
N ILE A 5 -18.55 7.94 -10.39
CA ILE A 5 -19.37 8.27 -9.20
C ILE A 5 -20.52 7.27 -9.05
N SER A 6 -21.15 6.84 -10.15
CA SER A 6 -22.21 5.83 -10.11
C SER A 6 -21.70 4.45 -9.69
N GLU A 7 -20.50 4.05 -10.14
CA GLU A 7 -19.88 2.78 -9.73
C GLU A 7 -19.46 2.79 -8.26
N ILE A 8 -18.92 3.92 -7.78
CA ILE A 8 -18.59 4.09 -6.35
C ILE A 8 -19.87 4.05 -5.51
N PHE A 9 -20.93 4.74 -5.91
CA PHE A 9 -22.19 4.75 -5.17
C PHE A 9 -22.86 3.37 -5.16
N CYS A 10 -22.80 2.62 -6.27
CA CYS A 10 -23.29 1.24 -6.35
C CYS A 10 -22.49 0.28 -5.45
N SER A 11 -21.15 0.39 -5.44
CA SER A 11 -20.27 -0.44 -4.59
C SER A 11 -20.38 -0.10 -3.09
N GLN A 12 -20.65 1.15 -2.74
CA GLN A 12 -20.95 1.54 -1.36
C GLN A 12 -22.35 1.05 -0.95
N LYS A 13 -23.29 1.04 -1.90
CA LYS A 13 -24.64 0.55 -1.69
C LYS A 13 -24.69 -0.93 -1.32
N GLU A 14 -23.99 -1.74 -2.11
CA GLU A 14 -23.91 -3.18 -1.91
C GLU A 14 -23.21 -3.57 -0.60
N ARG A 15 -22.21 -2.79 -0.17
CA ARG A 15 -21.50 -3.01 1.09
C ARG A 15 -22.33 -2.72 2.34
N TYR A 16 -23.18 -1.69 2.32
CA TYR A 16 -24.05 -1.43 3.47
C TYR A 16 -25.14 -2.50 3.61
N GLU A 17 -25.69 -3.00 2.49
CA GLU A 17 -26.69 -4.09 2.48
C GLU A 17 -26.08 -5.38 3.06
N LEU A 18 -24.83 -5.68 2.69
CA LEU A 18 -24.08 -6.83 3.23
C LEU A 18 -23.78 -6.66 4.74
N GLN A 19 -23.42 -5.46 5.19
CA GLN A 19 -23.17 -5.18 6.61
C GLN A 19 -24.45 -5.26 7.45
N PHE A 20 -25.57 -4.73 6.95
CA PHE A 20 -26.86 -4.78 7.60
C PHE A 20 -27.39 -6.23 7.66
N SER A 21 -27.26 -6.98 6.57
CA SER A 21 -27.67 -8.39 6.54
C SER A 21 -26.80 -9.26 7.45
N ALA A 22 -25.47 -9.14 7.43
CA ALA A 22 -24.57 -9.91 8.30
C ALA A 22 -24.81 -9.66 9.80
N THR A 23 -25.04 -8.40 10.19
CA THR A 23 -25.36 -8.06 11.60
C THR A 23 -26.74 -8.57 12.00
N SER A 24 -27.73 -8.49 11.10
CA SER A 24 -29.08 -9.03 11.32
C SER A 24 -29.06 -10.56 11.51
N TYR A 25 -28.36 -11.29 10.64
CA TYR A 25 -28.23 -12.75 10.76
C TYR A 25 -27.48 -13.16 12.02
N GLY A 26 -26.41 -12.44 12.40
CA GLY A 26 -25.69 -12.68 13.65
C GLY A 26 -26.61 -12.56 14.88
N MET A 27 -27.42 -11.50 14.94
CA MET A 27 -28.39 -11.30 16.03
C MET A 27 -29.43 -12.44 16.11
N GLN A 28 -29.91 -12.94 14.97
CA GLN A 28 -30.84 -14.07 14.92
C GLN A 28 -30.20 -15.37 15.43
N VAL A 29 -28.94 -15.63 15.07
CA VAL A 29 -28.20 -16.82 15.51
C VAL A 29 -27.96 -16.80 17.03
N TYR A 30 -27.54 -15.67 17.61
CA TYR A 30 -27.33 -15.55 19.05
C TYR A 30 -28.65 -15.66 19.84
N SER A 31 -29.75 -15.14 19.28
CA SER A 31 -31.08 -15.27 19.88
C SER A 31 -31.55 -16.73 19.93
N LEU A 32 -31.38 -17.48 18.83
CA LEU A 32 -31.69 -18.91 18.77
C LEU A 32 -30.82 -19.73 19.72
N LEU A 33 -29.53 -19.40 19.81
CA LEU A 33 -28.58 -20.04 20.72
C LEU A 33 -28.99 -19.84 22.19
N MET A 34 -29.36 -18.61 22.57
CA MET A 34 -29.83 -18.32 23.92
C MET A 34 -31.15 -19.01 24.25
N CYS A 35 -32.08 -19.07 23.30
CA CYS A 35 -33.32 -19.83 23.46
C CYS A 35 -33.04 -21.32 23.68
N GLY A 36 -32.10 -21.89 22.92
CA GLY A 36 -31.65 -23.28 23.09
C GLY A 36 -31.07 -23.55 24.47
N ILE A 37 -30.19 -22.67 24.98
CA ILE A 37 -29.59 -22.80 26.33
C ILE A 37 -30.68 -22.80 27.41
N VAL A 38 -31.69 -21.94 27.29
CA VAL A 38 -32.77 -21.84 28.28
C VAL A 38 -33.71 -23.05 28.22
N VAL A 39 -34.12 -23.50 27.04
CA VAL A 39 -35.04 -24.64 26.87
C VAL A 39 -34.40 -25.96 27.31
N ILE A 40 -33.13 -26.18 26.96
CA ILE A 40 -32.38 -27.38 27.36
C ILE A 40 -32.04 -27.32 28.86
N GLY A 41 -31.58 -26.15 29.32
CA GLY A 41 -31.17 -25.95 30.70
C GLY A 41 -32.31 -26.07 31.72
N TRP A 42 -33.55 -25.77 31.34
CA TRP A 42 -34.73 -25.89 32.20
C TRP A 42 -35.02 -27.34 32.63
N ASN A 43 -34.77 -28.31 31.76
CA ASN A 43 -35.08 -29.72 32.02
C ASN A 43 -33.88 -30.55 32.51
N LEU A 44 -32.65 -30.09 32.27
CA LEU A 44 -31.44 -30.88 32.54
C LEU A 44 -30.55 -30.35 33.68
N MET A 45 -30.68 -29.08 34.09
CA MET A 45 -29.68 -28.44 34.96
C MET A 45 -30.27 -27.87 36.26
N SER A 46 -29.43 -27.83 37.30
CA SER A 46 -29.74 -27.11 38.54
C SER A 46 -29.66 -25.59 38.32
N PRO A 47 -30.37 -24.77 39.12
CA PRO A 47 -30.43 -23.32 38.91
C PRO A 47 -29.06 -22.63 38.89
N SER A 48 -28.09 -23.14 39.66
CA SER A 48 -26.73 -22.59 39.71
C SER A 48 -25.91 -22.87 38.45
N THR A 49 -26.06 -24.06 37.86
CA THR A 49 -25.36 -24.43 36.61
C THR A 49 -25.97 -23.74 35.40
N LEU A 50 -27.30 -23.56 35.39
CA LEU A 50 -28.02 -22.76 34.40
C LEU A 50 -27.53 -21.30 34.38
N ALA A 51 -27.33 -20.68 35.55
CA ALA A 51 -26.86 -19.30 35.63
C ALA A 51 -25.45 -19.11 35.03
N VAL A 52 -24.54 -20.07 35.24
CA VAL A 52 -23.21 -20.04 34.62
C VAL A 52 -23.29 -20.21 33.11
N ALA A 53 -24.16 -21.12 32.62
CA ALA A 53 -24.37 -21.35 31.19
C ALA A 53 -24.95 -20.10 30.48
N ILE A 54 -25.91 -19.42 31.10
CA ILE A 54 -26.49 -18.18 30.56
C ILE A 54 -25.43 -17.07 30.48
N ASN A 55 -24.62 -16.88 31.54
CA ASN A 55 -23.55 -15.89 31.53
C ASN A 55 -22.49 -16.19 30.47
N ALA A 56 -22.13 -17.46 30.26
CA ALA A 56 -21.24 -17.89 29.20
C ALA A 56 -21.84 -17.65 27.79
N GLY A 57 -23.15 -17.87 27.63
CA GLY A 57 -23.86 -17.56 26.39
C GLY A 57 -23.88 -16.07 26.07
N PHE A 58 -24.03 -15.22 27.09
CA PHE A 58 -23.98 -13.76 26.93
C PHE A 58 -22.61 -13.27 26.51
N THR A 59 -21.55 -13.74 27.18
CA THR A 59 -20.18 -13.36 26.81
C THR A 59 -19.82 -13.84 25.41
N PHE A 60 -20.23 -15.04 25.01
CA PHE A 60 -20.06 -15.54 23.65
C PHE A 60 -20.79 -14.68 22.61
N SER A 61 -22.05 -14.32 22.86
CA SER A 61 -22.84 -13.47 21.96
C SER A 61 -22.27 -12.06 21.83
N PHE A 62 -21.76 -11.52 22.93
CA PHE A 62 -21.08 -10.23 22.97
C PHE A 62 -19.82 -10.27 22.10
N VAL A 63 -18.89 -11.19 22.38
CA VAL A 63 -17.64 -11.36 21.61
C VAL A 63 -17.92 -11.64 20.13
N GLY A 64 -18.89 -12.50 19.83
CA GLY A 64 -19.27 -12.82 18.46
C GLY A 64 -19.77 -11.60 17.68
N THR A 65 -20.50 -10.68 18.34
CA THR A 65 -20.93 -9.42 17.73
C THR A 65 -19.73 -8.49 17.46
N PHE A 66 -18.77 -8.38 18.40
CA PHE A 66 -17.53 -7.62 18.17
C PHE A 66 -16.72 -8.17 16.99
N ILE A 67 -16.62 -9.50 16.87
CA ILE A 67 -15.88 -10.15 15.78
C ILE A 67 -16.52 -9.82 14.42
N ILE A 68 -17.85 -9.89 14.31
CA ILE A 68 -18.55 -9.57 13.05
C ILE A 68 -18.27 -8.13 12.65
N GLN A 69 -18.40 -7.18 13.59
CA GLN A 69 -18.14 -5.77 13.31
C GLN A 69 -16.68 -5.51 12.91
N TYR A 70 -15.73 -6.17 13.59
CA TYR A 70 -14.32 -6.04 13.29
C TYR A 70 -13.95 -6.56 11.89
N ASN A 71 -14.47 -7.74 11.51
CA ASN A 71 -14.20 -8.29 10.18
C ASN A 71 -14.76 -7.41 9.07
N VAL A 72 -15.98 -6.92 9.21
CA VAL A 72 -16.60 -6.03 8.21
C VAL A 72 -15.83 -4.69 8.10
N GLU A 73 -15.35 -4.17 9.23
CA GLU A 73 -14.51 -2.97 9.21
C GLU A 73 -13.18 -3.22 8.50
N LEU A 74 -12.55 -4.38 8.73
CA LEU A 74 -11.33 -4.77 8.03
C LEU A 74 -11.55 -4.89 6.51
N GLU A 75 -12.64 -5.53 6.09
CA GLU A 75 -13.00 -5.66 4.66
C GLU A 75 -13.17 -4.28 4.00
N THR A 76 -13.80 -3.34 4.71
CA THR A 76 -13.97 -1.97 4.21
C THR A 76 -12.62 -1.26 4.03
N ARG A 77 -11.70 -1.47 4.98
CA ARG A 77 -10.33 -0.92 4.95
C ARG A 77 -9.45 -1.55 3.88
N MET A 78 -9.78 -2.72 3.32
CA MET A 78 -8.98 -3.32 2.23
C MET A 78 -8.99 -2.50 0.94
N THR A 79 -10.02 -1.67 0.72
CA THR A 79 -10.12 -0.91 -0.54
C THR A 79 -9.11 0.23 -0.66
N SER A 80 -8.71 0.84 0.46
CA SER A 80 -7.63 1.84 0.45
C SER A 80 -6.29 1.17 0.17
N TYR A 81 -6.04 0.00 0.76
CA TYR A 81 -4.86 -0.81 0.49
C TYR A 81 -4.77 -1.21 -0.99
N GLN A 82 -5.87 -1.69 -1.57
CA GLN A 82 -5.91 -2.07 -2.99
C GLN A 82 -5.60 -0.89 -3.92
N ARG A 83 -6.10 0.32 -3.59
CA ARG A 83 -5.80 1.55 -4.33
C ARG A 83 -4.32 1.96 -4.21
N ILE A 84 -3.78 1.95 -2.99
CA ILE A 84 -2.37 2.27 -2.75
C ILE A 84 -1.47 1.27 -3.47
N ARG A 85 -1.72 -0.05 -3.32
CA ARG A 85 -1.00 -1.11 -4.02
C ARG A 85 -1.02 -0.90 -5.53
N PHE A 86 -2.18 -0.58 -6.11
CA PHE A 86 -2.31 -0.31 -7.53
C PHE A 86 -1.48 0.89 -7.98
N GLN A 87 -1.45 1.96 -7.18
CA GLN A 87 -0.62 3.13 -7.50
C GLN A 87 0.86 2.80 -7.33
N THR A 88 1.28 2.22 -6.21
CA THR A 88 2.69 1.88 -5.95
C THR A 88 3.29 0.92 -6.97
N ILE A 89 2.51 -0.06 -7.47
CA ILE A 89 2.98 -1.03 -8.47
C ILE A 89 3.02 -0.44 -9.89
N ASN A 90 2.07 0.43 -10.24
CA ASN A 90 1.98 0.99 -11.59
C ASN A 90 2.75 2.29 -11.79
N LEU A 91 3.25 2.90 -10.71
CA LEU A 91 4.16 4.03 -10.81
C LEU A 91 5.52 3.52 -11.35
N PRO A 92 6.02 4.03 -12.49
CA PRO A 92 7.41 3.82 -12.84
C PRO A 92 8.26 4.41 -11.71
N GLN A 93 9.02 3.57 -11.01
CA GLN A 93 9.91 4.05 -9.96
C GLN A 93 11.07 4.78 -10.65
N GLU A 94 11.22 6.07 -10.34
CA GLU A 94 12.41 6.81 -10.72
C GLU A 94 13.62 6.13 -10.06
N LEU A 95 14.65 5.86 -10.85
CA LEU A 95 15.88 5.26 -10.36
C LEU A 95 16.43 6.15 -9.26
N SER A 96 16.58 5.61 -8.05
CA SER A 96 17.10 6.38 -6.93
C SER A 96 18.53 6.81 -7.27
N TYR A 97 18.73 8.10 -7.52
CA TYR A 97 20.06 8.69 -7.59
C TYR A 97 20.68 8.66 -6.18
N VAL A 98 21.27 7.52 -5.80
CA VAL A 98 21.97 7.39 -4.52
C VAL A 98 23.25 8.21 -4.63
N LYS A 99 23.18 9.41 -4.06
CA LYS A 99 24.33 10.28 -3.83
C LYS A 99 25.30 9.55 -2.90
N ASN A 100 26.30 8.88 -3.48
CA ASN A 100 27.49 8.41 -2.78
C ASN A 100 28.31 9.62 -2.28
N ARG A 101 27.77 10.37 -1.30
CA ARG A 101 28.60 11.14 -0.37
C ARG A 101 29.16 10.14 0.63
N ILE A 102 30.20 9.42 0.21
CA ILE A 102 31.41 9.02 0.97
C ILE A 102 32.36 8.39 -0.06
N LYS A 103 32.99 9.24 -0.88
CA LYS A 103 34.33 9.01 -1.40
C LYS A 103 35.17 10.13 -0.81
N SER A 104 35.51 10.04 0.47
CA SER A 104 36.92 9.82 0.84
C SER A 104 37.10 9.45 2.33
N ILE A 105 36.25 8.60 2.92
CA ILE A 105 36.50 8.03 4.27
C ILE A 105 37.11 6.63 4.14
N SER A 106 38.07 6.47 3.24
CA SER A 106 38.94 5.29 3.17
C SER A 106 40.40 5.64 3.45
N GLN A 107 40.68 6.86 3.89
CA GLN A 107 41.98 7.24 4.47
C GLN A 107 41.92 7.49 5.99
N ILE A 108 40.80 7.24 6.66
CA ILE A 108 40.65 7.51 8.11
C ILE A 108 40.47 6.19 8.89
N ASN A 109 41.37 5.23 8.69
CA ASN A 109 41.45 4.04 9.54
C ASN A 109 42.73 4.04 10.41
N ASN A 110 43.11 5.22 10.89
CA ASN A 110 43.86 5.40 12.14
C ASN A 110 42.97 6.01 13.22
N LEU A 111 41.72 5.57 13.34
CA LEU A 111 41.02 5.69 14.61
C LEU A 111 40.12 4.49 14.87
N SER A 112 40.17 4.06 16.12
CA SER A 112 39.92 2.73 16.64
C SER A 112 38.44 2.29 16.62
N THR A 113 38.28 0.99 16.91
CA THR A 113 37.06 0.33 17.39
C THR A 113 35.96 0.15 16.35
N VAL A 114 36.25 -0.76 15.43
CA VAL A 114 35.29 -1.69 14.81
C VAL A 114 34.35 -2.23 15.89
N SER A 115 33.18 -1.61 16.08
CA SER A 115 31.95 -2.24 16.56
C SER A 115 30.86 -1.20 16.85
N LYS A 116 29.75 -1.36 16.12
CA LYS A 116 28.38 -0.91 16.43
C LYS A 116 28.03 0.54 16.09
N CYS A 117 27.44 0.71 14.91
CA CYS A 117 26.02 1.06 14.81
C CYS A 117 25.49 0.54 13.47
N GLN A 118 25.45 -0.78 13.41
CA GLN A 118 24.43 -1.48 12.63
C GLN A 118 23.06 -1.04 13.16
N ALA A 119 22.08 -1.00 12.26
CA ALA A 119 20.69 -0.61 12.47
C ALA A 119 20.42 0.90 12.38
N VAL A 120 19.92 1.35 11.23
CA VAL A 120 18.55 1.87 11.11
C VAL A 120 18.06 1.63 9.67
N LEU A 121 17.02 0.80 9.57
CA LEU A 121 16.01 0.68 8.50
C LEU A 121 16.43 0.14 7.13
N LYS A 122 16.79 -1.15 7.11
CA LYS A 122 16.08 -2.08 6.20
C LYS A 122 14.70 -2.35 6.79
N GLN A 123 13.65 -1.80 6.19
CA GLN A 123 12.33 -2.42 6.23
C GLN A 123 12.01 -2.84 4.80
N GLU A 124 12.61 -3.96 4.39
CA GLU A 124 12.05 -4.76 3.32
C GLU A 124 10.76 -5.38 3.86
N MET A 125 9.65 -4.70 3.58
CA MET A 125 8.33 -5.30 3.70
C MET A 125 8.32 -6.48 2.72
N GLN A 126 8.44 -7.70 3.26
CA GLN A 126 8.22 -8.94 2.52
C GLN A 126 6.76 -8.93 2.02
N ILE A 127 6.51 -8.33 0.87
CA ILE A 127 5.31 -8.59 0.09
C ILE A 127 5.66 -9.77 -0.81
N THR A 128 5.34 -10.95 -0.27
CA THR A 128 4.87 -12.16 -0.96
C THR A 128 5.35 -12.38 -2.39
N GLN A 129 6.06 -13.50 -2.55
CA GLN A 129 6.17 -14.29 -3.78
C GLN A 129 4.78 -14.75 -4.28
N TYR A 130 3.93 -13.83 -4.71
CA TYR A 130 2.64 -14.10 -5.35
C TYR A 130 2.23 -12.89 -6.22
N ASP A 131 1.74 -13.17 -7.43
CA ASP A 131 1.48 -12.26 -8.57
C ASP A 131 2.69 -11.88 -9.46
N LEU A 132 3.37 -12.87 -10.05
CA LEU A 132 4.10 -12.65 -11.30
C LEU A 132 3.14 -12.77 -12.48
N ASN A 133 2.47 -11.66 -12.83
CA ASN A 133 1.95 -11.46 -14.17
C ASN A 133 3.12 -11.07 -15.10
N PRO A 134 3.42 -11.81 -16.18
CA PRO A 134 4.66 -11.65 -16.94
C PRO A 134 4.69 -10.44 -17.89
N GLN A 135 3.96 -9.36 -17.62
CA GLN A 135 3.89 -8.18 -18.50
C GLN A 135 4.51 -6.91 -17.88
N VAL A 136 5.31 -7.04 -16.83
CA VAL A 136 6.15 -5.93 -16.36
C VAL A 136 7.28 -5.73 -17.37
N ARG A 137 7.20 -4.65 -18.17
CA ARG A 137 8.36 -4.15 -18.92
C ARG A 137 9.44 -3.77 -17.92
N ILE A 138 10.37 -4.69 -17.67
CA ILE A 138 11.61 -4.38 -16.96
C ILE A 138 12.38 -3.43 -17.87
N TYR A 139 12.34 -2.13 -17.58
CA TYR A 139 13.41 -1.25 -18.04
C TYR A 139 14.69 -1.78 -17.39
N GLU A 140 15.72 -2.07 -18.19
CA GLU A 140 17.04 -2.45 -17.69
C GLU A 140 17.56 -1.27 -16.85
N ASP A 141 17.26 -1.32 -15.55
CA ASP A 141 17.71 -0.38 -14.54
C ASP A 141 19.20 -0.64 -14.29
N ARG A 142 20.03 -0.09 -15.17
CA ARG A 142 21.41 0.19 -14.80
C ARG A 142 21.39 1.48 -14.00
N GLU A 143 21.59 1.37 -12.70
CA GLU A 143 21.77 2.50 -11.79
C GLU A 143 22.87 3.43 -12.36
N ILE A 144 22.47 4.59 -12.90
CA ILE A 144 23.39 5.57 -13.48
C ILE A 144 23.98 6.37 -12.32
N ILE A 145 25.07 5.88 -11.74
CA ILE A 145 25.85 6.60 -10.73
C ILE A 145 26.87 7.48 -11.47
N PRO A 146 26.65 8.80 -11.64
CA PRO A 146 27.68 9.62 -12.24
C PRO A 146 28.87 9.74 -11.27
N GLY A 147 30.05 10.00 -11.85
CA GLY A 147 31.26 10.21 -11.05
C GLY A 147 31.14 11.42 -10.10
N CYS A 148 31.99 11.47 -9.08
CA CYS A 148 31.99 12.53 -8.07
C CYS A 148 32.20 13.94 -8.64
N ASN A 149 32.77 14.06 -9.84
CA ASN A 149 33.07 15.32 -10.51
C ASN A 149 31.94 15.75 -11.46
N TRP A 150 30.78 15.10 -11.41
CA TRP A 150 29.63 15.48 -12.21
C TRP A 150 28.82 16.61 -11.56
N PRO A 151 28.39 17.63 -12.32
CA PRO A 151 28.79 17.94 -13.69
C PRO A 151 30.16 18.65 -13.73
N GLU A 152 31.03 18.26 -14.68
CA GLU A 152 32.38 18.83 -14.78
C GLU A 152 32.39 20.17 -15.54
N THR A 153 31.73 20.23 -16.68
CA THR A 153 31.68 21.42 -17.56
C THR A 153 30.31 22.06 -17.66
N GLY A 154 29.24 21.38 -17.19
CA GLY A 154 27.87 21.91 -17.25
C GLY A 154 27.30 22.09 -18.67
N ARG A 155 27.92 21.50 -19.69
CA ARG A 155 27.39 21.49 -21.07
C ARG A 155 26.12 20.64 -21.16
N ILE A 156 25.08 21.17 -21.79
CA ILE A 156 23.79 20.48 -21.97
C ILE A 156 23.52 20.35 -23.47
N GLN A 157 23.35 19.12 -23.96
CA GLN A 157 23.09 18.85 -25.36
C GLN A 157 21.77 18.11 -25.54
N PHE A 158 20.86 18.69 -26.30
CA PHE A 158 19.61 18.06 -26.73
C PHE A 158 19.78 17.56 -28.16
N LYS A 159 19.47 16.27 -28.40
CA LYS A 159 19.52 15.66 -29.74
C LYS A 159 18.16 15.10 -30.09
N ASN A 160 17.53 15.67 -31.11
CA ASN A 160 16.26 15.23 -31.68
C ASN A 160 15.17 14.98 -30.63
N VAL A 161 15.02 15.90 -29.69
CA VAL A 161 14.12 15.69 -28.55
C VAL A 161 12.68 16.00 -28.98
N THR A 162 11.81 15.02 -28.73
CA THR A 162 10.37 15.13 -28.93
C THR A 162 9.67 14.99 -27.58
N PHE A 163 8.78 15.93 -27.26
CA PHE A 163 8.09 15.94 -25.97
C PHE A 163 6.59 16.12 -26.14
N ARG A 164 5.83 15.33 -25.38
CA ARG A 164 4.37 15.44 -25.27
C ARG A 164 3.95 15.19 -23.82
N GLN A 165 3.00 15.98 -23.33
CA GLN A 165 2.54 15.90 -21.94
C GLN A 165 1.78 14.60 -21.64
N ARG A 166 1.05 14.06 -22.62
CA ARG A 166 0.24 12.85 -22.50
C ARG A 166 0.26 12.08 -23.81
N HIS A 167 0.07 10.76 -23.73
CA HIS A 167 -0.14 9.93 -24.91
C HIS A 167 -1.39 10.40 -25.69
N GLY A 168 -1.30 10.44 -27.02
CA GLY A 168 -2.40 10.86 -27.90
C GLY A 168 -2.54 12.37 -28.14
N LEU A 169 -1.78 13.21 -27.43
CA LEU A 169 -1.70 14.65 -27.74
C LEU A 169 -0.63 14.91 -28.82
N PRO A 170 -0.80 16.00 -29.61
CA PRO A 170 0.26 16.43 -30.52
C PRO A 170 1.53 16.78 -29.72
N PHE A 171 2.69 16.50 -30.33
CA PHE A 171 3.98 16.85 -29.74
C PHE A 171 4.11 18.38 -29.60
N VAL A 172 4.53 18.82 -28.42
CA VAL A 172 4.78 20.23 -28.08
C VAL A 172 6.16 20.65 -28.57
N LEU A 173 7.15 19.78 -28.38
CA LEU A 173 8.48 19.92 -28.97
C LEU A 173 8.67 18.80 -30.00
N LYS A 174 9.12 19.17 -31.20
CA LYS A 174 9.36 18.24 -32.31
C LYS A 174 10.77 18.44 -32.83
N ASP A 175 11.57 17.36 -32.77
CA ASP A 175 12.89 17.25 -33.39
C ASP A 175 13.84 18.42 -33.06
N VAL A 176 13.77 18.92 -31.83
CA VAL A 176 14.58 20.06 -31.38
C VAL A 176 15.98 19.56 -30.99
N SER A 177 17.00 20.14 -31.60
CA SER A 177 18.42 19.84 -31.34
C SER A 177 19.19 21.13 -31.10
N PHE A 178 19.74 21.30 -29.90
CA PHE A 178 20.59 22.43 -29.55
C PHE A 178 21.63 22.02 -28.51
N ASP A 179 22.70 22.80 -28.44
CA ASP A 179 23.87 22.53 -27.62
C ASP A 179 24.21 23.80 -26.83
N LEU A 180 24.22 23.69 -25.51
CA LEU A 180 24.45 24.78 -24.57
C LEU A 180 25.80 24.56 -23.91
N LEU A 181 26.70 25.52 -24.04
CA LEU A 181 28.02 25.43 -23.43
C LEU A 181 27.96 25.83 -21.95
N GLY A 182 28.91 25.29 -21.17
CA GLY A 182 29.06 25.65 -19.77
C GLY A 182 29.35 27.14 -19.59
N GLY A 183 28.56 27.81 -18.75
CA GLY A 183 28.74 29.24 -18.43
C GLY A 183 28.05 30.21 -19.39
N GLU A 184 27.33 29.72 -20.40
CA GLU A 184 26.54 30.55 -21.32
C GLU A 184 25.24 31.06 -20.67
N LYS A 185 24.90 32.33 -20.88
CA LYS A 185 23.62 32.90 -20.44
C LYS A 185 22.61 32.79 -21.57
N ILE A 186 21.49 32.13 -21.31
CA ILE A 186 20.46 31.84 -22.30
C ILE A 186 19.16 32.53 -21.89
N GLY A 187 18.52 33.22 -22.82
CA GLY A 187 17.14 33.69 -22.67
C GLY A 187 16.18 32.65 -23.24
N VAL A 188 15.11 32.34 -22.51
CA VAL A 188 14.03 31.46 -22.93
C VAL A 188 12.77 32.27 -23.13
#